data_AF-A0AAV6Y2Z7-F1
#
_entry.id   AF-A0AAV6Y2Z7-F1
#
_cell.length_a   1.000
_cell.length_b   1.000
_cell.length_c   1.000
_cell.angle_alpha   90.00
_cell.angle_beta   90.00
_cell.angle_gamma   90.00
#
_symmetry.space_group_name_H-M   'P 1'
#
loop_
_entity.id
_entity.type
_entity.pdbx_description
1 polymer ?
#
loop_
_entity_poly.entity_id
_entity_poly.type
_entity_poly.pdbx_seq_one_letter_code
_entity_poly.pdbx_strand_id
1 'polypeptide(L)'
;MPAVKKNAECIGIGQVFKKLMKDIGSPVDFELPESLNKWKHTSYSFIRRNVYLTKKIKRRLDDDGIFCSCSSPAGSSGVCGKDCLCR
;
A
#
# COMPACT_ATOMS: atom_id res chain seq x y z
N MET A 1 62.88 -32.79 21.21
CA MET A 1 62.20 -32.99 19.89
C MET A 1 61.17 -31.87 19.70
N PRO A 2 60.88 -31.44 18.46
CA PRO A 2 60.57 -30.04 18.12
C PRO A 2 59.11 -29.63 18.34
N ALA A 3 58.92 -28.31 18.39
CA ALA A 3 57.68 -27.58 18.60
C ALA A 3 56.59 -27.84 17.54
N VAL A 4 55.32 -27.73 17.96
CA VAL A 4 54.24 -27.30 17.07
C VAL A 4 53.34 -26.30 17.80
N LYS A 5 53.60 -25.01 17.55
CA LYS A 5 52.64 -23.93 17.74
C LYS A 5 51.52 -24.11 16.71
N LYS A 6 50.27 -24.13 17.15
CA LYS A 6 49.11 -23.79 16.30
C LYS A 6 48.17 -22.88 17.07
N ASN A 7 48.56 -21.61 17.19
CA ASN A 7 47.59 -20.54 17.40
C ASN A 7 46.92 -20.30 16.05
N ALA A 8 45.95 -21.15 15.70
CA ALA A 8 44.95 -20.72 14.75
C ALA A 8 44.08 -19.75 15.52
N GLU A 9 44.34 -18.45 15.36
CA GLU A 9 43.38 -17.42 15.76
C GLU A 9 42.04 -17.81 15.14
N CYS A 10 41.12 -18.28 15.98
CA CYS A 10 39.71 -18.31 15.63
C CYS A 10 39.35 -16.86 15.32
N ILE A 11 39.36 -16.50 14.04
CA ILE A 11 38.76 -15.28 13.52
C ILE A 11 37.25 -15.47 13.72
N GLY A 12 36.83 -15.34 14.97
CA GLY A 12 35.45 -15.48 15.37
C GLY A 12 34.66 -14.41 14.64
N ILE A 13 33.42 -14.75 14.30
CA ILE A 13 32.45 -13.84 13.68
C ILE A 13 32.42 -12.47 14.38
N GLY A 14 32.65 -12.42 15.69
CA GLY A 14 32.80 -11.18 16.46
C GLY A 14 33.92 -10.24 16.01
N GLN A 15 35.07 -10.74 15.54
CA GLN A 15 36.13 -9.88 14.99
C GLN A 15 35.73 -9.28 13.64
N VAL A 16 35.01 -10.05 12.81
CA VAL A 16 34.46 -9.59 11.53
C VAL A 16 33.42 -8.49 11.77
N PHE A 17 32.49 -8.69 12.71
CA PHE A 17 31.53 -7.67 13.11
C PHE A 17 32.19 -6.42 13.70
N LYS A 18 33.25 -6.57 14.51
CA LYS A 18 33.99 -5.43 15.07
C LYS A 18 34.72 -4.63 13.98
N LYS A 19 35.21 -5.28 12.93
CA LYS A 19 35.80 -4.62 11.76
C LYS A 19 34.72 -3.90 10.95
N LEU A 20 33.61 -4.56 10.66
CA LEU A 20 32.44 -3.95 10.01
C LEU A 20 31.92 -2.71 10.76
N MET A 21 31.76 -2.79 12.08
CA MET A 21 31.31 -1.65 12.89
C MET A 21 32.30 -0.47 12.87
N LYS A 22 33.62 -0.73 12.72
CA LYS A 22 34.61 0.33 12.52
C LYS A 22 34.52 0.95 11.13
N ASP A 23 34.27 0.13 10.12
CA ASP A 23 34.20 0.55 8.72
C ASP A 23 32.89 1.30 8.39
N ILE A 24 31.79 1.00 9.10
CA ILE A 24 30.47 1.62 8.92
C ILE A 24 30.41 3.08 9.44
N GLY A 25 31.44 3.55 10.16
CA GLY A 25 31.53 4.93 10.63
C GLY A 25 30.61 5.23 11.82
N SER A 26 30.43 6.51 12.15
CA SER A 26 29.51 6.94 13.21
C SER A 26 28.06 6.64 12.80
N PRO A 27 27.17 6.27 13.75
CA PRO A 27 25.75 6.19 13.45
C PRO A 27 25.28 7.53 12.89
N VAL A 28 24.84 7.52 11.63
CA VAL A 28 24.21 8.67 10.97
C VAL A 28 22.71 8.42 11.03
N ASP A 29 21.97 9.44 11.47
CA ASP A 29 20.51 9.39 11.42
C ASP A 29 20.06 9.24 9.97
N PHE A 30 19.05 8.39 9.76
CA PHE A 30 18.51 8.20 8.41
C PHE A 30 17.83 9.49 7.94
N GLU A 31 18.35 10.08 6.87
CA GLU A 31 17.71 11.18 6.17
C GLU A 31 17.10 10.69 4.85
N LEU A 32 15.83 11.03 4.63
CA LEU A 32 15.13 10.67 3.41
C LEU A 32 15.74 11.43 2.22
N PRO A 33 16.17 10.76 1.14
CA PRO A 33 16.71 11.42 -0.04
C PRO A 33 15.75 12.48 -0.60
N GLU A 34 16.28 13.64 -0.98
CA GLU A 34 15.47 14.73 -1.57
C GLU A 34 14.67 14.31 -2.81
N SER A 35 15.10 13.26 -3.51
CA SER A 35 14.40 12.70 -4.67
C SER A 35 13.00 12.18 -4.32
N LEU A 36 12.80 11.66 -3.10
CA LEU A 36 11.50 11.21 -2.61
C LEU A 36 10.61 12.38 -2.18
N ASN A 37 11.20 13.46 -1.66
CA ASN A 37 10.46 14.68 -1.32
C ASN A 37 9.93 15.42 -2.57
N LYS A 38 10.56 15.23 -3.73
CA LYS A 38 10.16 15.82 -5.02
C LYS A 38 9.17 14.93 -5.79
N TRP A 39 8.63 13.88 -5.17
CA TRP A 39 7.65 13.00 -5.80
C TRP A 39 6.39 13.77 -6.16
N LYS A 40 6.32 14.25 -7.41
CA LYS A 40 5.11 14.85 -7.95
C LYS A 40 4.06 13.76 -8.05
N HIS A 41 2.84 14.06 -7.59
CA HIS A 41 1.70 13.17 -7.81
C HIS A 41 1.66 12.77 -9.29
N THR A 42 1.63 11.47 -9.54
CA THR A 42 1.51 10.91 -10.88
C THR A 42 0.30 11.53 -11.57
N SER A 43 0.47 12.05 -12.79
CA SER A 43 -0.62 12.69 -13.52
C SER A 43 -1.73 11.68 -13.78
N TYR A 44 -2.95 11.98 -13.34
CA TYR A 44 -4.14 11.19 -13.64
C TYR A 44 -5.30 12.09 -14.05
N SER A 45 -6.24 11.52 -14.80
CA SER A 45 -7.48 12.20 -15.18
C SER A 45 -8.55 11.95 -14.12
N PHE A 46 -9.18 13.02 -13.61
CA PHE A 46 -10.31 12.88 -12.70
C PHE A 46 -11.54 12.38 -13.47
N ILE A 47 -12.08 11.22 -13.07
CA ILE A 47 -13.27 10.62 -13.69
C ILE A 47 -14.45 10.63 -12.71
N ARG A 48 -15.65 10.96 -13.22
CA ARG A 48 -16.90 10.92 -12.42
C ARG A 48 -17.61 9.57 -12.49
N ARG A 49 -17.29 8.77 -13.50
CA ARG A 49 -17.89 7.46 -13.77
C ARG A 49 -16.84 6.51 -14.32
N ASN A 50 -17.08 5.20 -14.17
CA ASN A 50 -16.19 4.17 -14.67
C ASN A 50 -16.08 4.21 -16.20
N VAL A 51 -14.84 4.09 -16.70
CA VAL A 51 -14.55 3.92 -18.13
C VAL A 51 -14.24 2.45 -18.38
N TYR A 52 -15.08 1.78 -19.17
CA TYR A 52 -14.87 0.37 -19.52
C TYR A 52 -14.14 0.29 -20.86
N LEU A 53 -12.95 -0.33 -20.86
CA LEU A 53 -12.09 -0.44 -22.05
C LEU A 53 -12.65 -1.38 -23.12
N THR A 54 -13.40 -2.41 -22.70
CA THR A 54 -14.08 -3.34 -23.60
C THR A 54 -15.57 -3.13 -23.51
N LYS A 55 -16.28 -3.38 -24.62
CA LYS A 55 -17.74 -3.28 -24.69
C LYS A 55 -18.34 -4.29 -23.71
N LYS A 56 -18.80 -3.81 -22.54
CA LYS A 56 -19.56 -4.67 -21.63
C LYS A 56 -20.89 -4.98 -22.30
N ILE A 57 -21.09 -6.24 -22.67
CA ILE A 57 -22.41 -6.75 -23.02
C ILE A 57 -23.28 -6.53 -21.78
N LYS A 58 -24.35 -5.75 -21.92
CA LYS A 58 -25.34 -5.52 -20.88
C LYS A 58 -25.81 -6.91 -20.43
N ARG A 59 -25.61 -7.28 -19.16
CA ARG A 59 -25.86 -8.66 -18.69
C ARG A 59 -27.32 -9.08 -18.85
N ARG A 60 -28.25 -8.13 -18.99
CA ARG A 60 -29.69 -8.37 -19.23
C ARG A 60 -30.23 -7.32 -20.20
N LEU A 61 -31.02 -7.78 -21.16
CA LEU A 61 -31.61 -6.96 -22.22
C LEU A 61 -32.63 -5.98 -21.62
N ASP A 62 -33.36 -6.44 -20.60
CA ASP A 62 -34.32 -5.69 -19.79
C ASP A 62 -34.02 -5.95 -18.30
N ASP A 63 -33.21 -5.08 -17.68
CA ASP A 63 -33.28 -4.91 -16.24
C ASP A 63 -34.46 -3.96 -16.00
N ASP A 64 -35.64 -4.51 -15.71
CA ASP A 64 -36.66 -3.76 -14.98
C ASP A 64 -35.95 -3.29 -13.70
N GLY A 65 -35.70 -1.98 -13.60
CA GLY A 65 -34.80 -1.43 -12.58
C GLY A 65 -35.09 -1.94 -11.16
N ILE A 66 -34.12 -1.80 -10.25
CA ILE A 66 -34.38 -2.15 -8.84
C ILE A 66 -35.33 -1.10 -8.26
N PHE A 67 -36.58 -1.47 -8.05
CA PHE A 67 -37.62 -0.62 -7.46
C PHE A 67 -37.80 -0.94 -5.97
N CYS A 68 -37.96 0.10 -5.15
CA CYS A 68 -38.45 -0.04 -3.78
C CYS A 68 -39.78 0.68 -3.61
N SER A 69 -40.58 0.20 -2.67
CA SER A 69 -41.83 0.85 -2.24
C SER A 69 -41.61 1.88 -1.13
N CYS A 70 -40.38 2.42 -1.00
CA CYS A 70 -40.07 3.40 0.03
C CYS A 70 -40.93 4.65 -0.16
N SER A 71 -41.57 5.08 0.92
CA SER A 71 -42.38 6.30 0.96
C SER A 71 -41.68 7.32 1.85
N SER A 72 -41.74 8.60 1.50
CA SER A 72 -41.17 9.63 2.37
C SER A 72 -42.04 9.79 3.61
N PRO A 73 -41.53 9.56 4.84
CA PRO A 73 -42.25 9.97 6.03
C PRO A 73 -42.32 11.51 6.08
N ALA A 74 -43.43 12.05 6.58
CA ALA A 74 -43.66 13.49 6.65
C ALA A 74 -42.52 14.19 7.40
N GLY A 75 -41.80 15.08 6.70
CA GLY A 75 -40.68 15.85 7.26
C GLY A 75 -39.26 15.33 6.97
N SER A 76 -39.11 14.20 6.27
CA SER A 76 -37.79 13.71 5.81
C SER A 76 -37.43 14.24 4.42
N SER A 77 -36.17 14.63 4.22
CA SER A 77 -35.62 15.03 2.91
C SER A 77 -35.18 13.84 2.03
N GLY A 78 -35.23 12.61 2.56
CA GLY A 78 -34.81 11.40 1.84
C GLY A 78 -35.83 10.28 1.91
N VAL A 79 -36.15 9.70 0.76
CA VAL A 79 -37.07 8.55 0.60
C VAL A 79 -36.37 7.23 0.93
N CYS A 80 -35.14 7.03 0.41
CA CYS A 80 -34.38 5.79 0.58
C CYS A 80 -33.34 5.95 1.71
N GLY A 81 -33.75 5.60 2.93
CA GLY A 81 -32.93 5.61 4.13
C GLY A 81 -32.18 4.30 4.37
N LYS A 82 -31.87 4.00 5.64
CA LYS A 82 -31.20 2.74 6.03
C LYS A 82 -32.07 1.50 5.80
N ASP A 83 -33.39 1.67 5.79
CA ASP A 83 -34.37 0.58 5.67
C ASP A 83 -34.75 0.27 4.21
N CYS A 84 -34.13 0.93 3.23
CA CYS A 84 -34.40 0.69 1.82
C CYS A 84 -33.64 -0.55 1.32
N LEU A 85 -34.36 -1.52 0.78
CA LEU A 85 -33.80 -2.76 0.23
C LEU A 85 -32.95 -2.55 -1.03
N CYS A 86 -33.01 -1.39 -1.68
CA CYS A 86 -32.18 -1.06 -2.84
C CYS A 86 -30.79 -0.53 -2.49
N ARG A 87 -30.51 -0.29 -1.20
CA ARG A 87 -29.30 0.40 -0.77
C ARG A 87 -28.11 -0.53 -0.55
#